data_AF-A0A351PSZ9-F1
#
_entry.id   AF-A0A351PSZ9-F1
#
_cell.length_a   1.000
_cell.length_b   1.000
_cell.length_c   1.000
_cell.angle_alpha   90.00
_cell.angle_beta   90.00
_cell.angle_gamma   90.00
#
_symmetry.space_group_name_H-M   'P 1'
#
loop_
_entity.id
_entity.type
_entity.pdbx_description
1 polymer ?
#
loop_
_entity_poly.entity_id
_entity_poly.type
_entity_poly.pdbx_seq_one_letter_code
_entity_poly.pdbx_strand_id
1 'polypeptide(L)'
;MKKIIDKLNLLFQDMEKTLYVFGILFGLGMIAYYAILHIFGIMAVCPIRFLTGIPCFGCGGSRAFFSLIHFRFLDAIRYNCCVVIMIFAYMYFFIITSLRYFVNPKIRKVKIKSKYIYIFMGMLLIQYVIKLVLLFNGHDEWI
;
A
#
# COMPACT_ATOMS: atom_id res chain seq x y z
N MET A 1 -17.45 -33.68 5.65
CA MET A 1 -16.85 -32.45 6.23
C MET A 1 -15.37 -32.24 5.85
N LYS A 2 -14.45 -33.19 6.08
CA LYS A 2 -13.02 -33.07 5.72
C LYS A 2 -12.75 -32.65 4.27
N LYS A 3 -13.36 -33.32 3.28
CA LYS A 3 -13.23 -32.96 1.84
C LYS A 3 -13.53 -31.49 1.51
N ILE A 4 -14.50 -30.87 2.20
CA ILE A 4 -14.86 -29.47 1.98
C ILE A 4 -13.77 -28.56 2.56
N ILE A 5 -13.28 -28.87 3.76
CA ILE A 5 -12.21 -28.14 4.44
C ILE A 5 -10.90 -28.22 3.64
N ASP A 6 -10.57 -29.39 3.10
CA ASP A 6 -9.36 -29.61 2.30
C ASP A 6 -9.43 -28.81 0.99
N LYS A 7 -10.59 -28.80 0.32
CA LYS A 7 -10.82 -28.01 -0.90
C LYS A 7 -10.77 -26.50 -0.63
N LEU A 8 -11.29 -26.06 0.51
CA LEU A 8 -11.22 -24.66 0.95
C LEU A 8 -9.77 -24.24 1.23
N ASN A 9 -8.97 -25.11 1.88
CA ASN A 9 -7.56 -24.86 2.16
C ASN A 9 -6.71 -24.77 0.88
N LEU A 10 -7.03 -25.57 -0.14
CA LEU A 10 -6.44 -25.48 -1.47
C LEU A 10 -6.74 -24.12 -2.13
N LEU A 11 -8.01 -23.71 -2.15
CA LEU A 11 -8.42 -22.39 -2.68
C LEU A 11 -7.73 -21.22 -1.98
N PHE A 12 -7.62 -21.26 -0.64
CA PHE A 12 -6.88 -20.24 0.10
C PHE A 12 -5.39 -20.24 -0.21
N GLN A 13 -4.78 -21.42 -0.42
CA GLN A 13 -3.37 -21.53 -0.77
C GLN A 13 -3.08 -20.99 -2.16
N ASP A 14 -3.96 -21.21 -3.13
CA ASP A 14 -3.81 -20.65 -4.47
C ASP A 14 -3.95 -19.13 -4.46
N MET A 15 -4.92 -18.57 -3.73
CA MET A 15 -5.03 -17.11 -3.55
C MET A 15 -3.80 -16.50 -2.87
N GLU A 16 -3.22 -17.16 -1.85
CA GLU A 16 -2.00 -16.68 -1.19
C GLU A 16 -0.79 -16.68 -2.15
N LYS A 17 -0.64 -17.71 -2.98
CA LYS A 17 0.41 -17.75 -4.02
C LYS A 17 0.22 -16.64 -5.04
N THR A 18 -1.01 -16.46 -5.52
CA THR A 18 -1.34 -15.39 -6.47
C THR A 18 -1.00 -14.04 -5.87
N LEU A 19 -1.44 -13.75 -4.64
CA LEU A 19 -1.14 -12.49 -3.96
C LEU A 19 0.37 -12.27 -3.74
N TYR A 20 1.11 -13.33 -3.40
CA TYR A 20 2.56 -13.28 -3.24
C TYR A 20 3.28 -12.94 -4.57
N VAL A 21 2.91 -13.60 -5.67
CA VAL A 21 3.48 -13.34 -7.00
C VAL A 21 3.13 -11.93 -7.49
N PHE A 22 1.87 -11.52 -7.37
CA PHE A 22 1.46 -10.14 -7.69
C PHE A 22 2.25 -9.12 -6.88
N GLY A 23 2.48 -9.42 -5.61
CA GLY A 23 3.30 -8.60 -4.73
C GLY A 23 4.75 -8.44 -5.20
N ILE A 24 5.40 -9.52 -5.65
CA ILE A 24 6.75 -9.46 -6.22
C ILE A 24 6.75 -8.63 -7.50
N LEU A 25 5.81 -8.89 -8.42
CA LEU A 25 5.71 -8.17 -9.68
C LEU A 25 5.47 -6.67 -9.46
N PHE A 26 4.59 -6.32 -8.52
CA PHE A 26 4.33 -4.94 -8.13
C PHE A 26 5.57 -4.28 -7.52
N GLY A 27 6.28 -4.96 -6.62
CA GLY A 27 7.53 -4.45 -6.04
C GLY A 27 8.60 -4.19 -7.09
N LEU A 28 8.81 -5.13 -8.02
CA LEU A 28 9.74 -4.96 -9.14
C LEU A 28 9.32 -3.82 -10.08
N GLY A 29 8.02 -3.72 -10.37
CA GLY A 29 7.46 -2.61 -11.16
C GLY A 29 7.68 -1.25 -10.50
N MET A 30 7.52 -1.16 -9.18
CA MET A 30 7.79 0.08 -8.42
C MET A 30 9.27 0.45 -8.44
N ILE A 31 10.18 -0.52 -8.34
CA ILE A 31 11.63 -0.30 -8.44
C ILE A 31 11.99 0.19 -9.85
N ALA A 32 11.46 -0.44 -10.89
CA ALA A 32 11.69 -0.04 -12.27
C ALA A 32 11.12 1.37 -12.55
N TYR A 33 9.90 1.64 -12.09
CA TYR A 33 9.28 2.96 -12.19
C TYR A 33 10.12 4.03 -11.48
N TYR A 34 10.64 3.74 -10.29
CA TYR A 34 11.54 4.65 -9.56
C TYR A 34 12.84 4.91 -10.32
N ALA A 35 13.48 3.86 -10.85
CA ALA A 35 14.70 4.00 -11.64
C ALA A 35 14.46 4.89 -12.87
N ILE A 36 13.34 4.71 -13.56
CA ILE A 36 12.93 5.54 -14.70
C ILE A 36 12.73 7.00 -14.24
N LEU A 37 11.91 7.26 -13.22
CA LEU A 37 11.66 8.62 -12.74
C LEU A 37 12.94 9.35 -12.31
N HIS A 38 13.86 8.64 -11.67
CA HIS A 38 15.14 9.19 -11.23
C HIS A 38 16.06 9.52 -12.43
N ILE A 39 16.08 8.68 -13.46
CA ILE A 39 16.85 8.94 -14.70
C ILE A 39 16.29 10.16 -15.45
N PHE A 40 14.96 10.32 -15.49
CA PHE A 40 14.31 11.41 -16.22
C PHE A 40 14.07 12.69 -15.39
N GLY A 41 14.40 12.70 -14.09
CA GLY A 41 14.19 13.86 -13.21
C GLY A 41 12.72 14.26 -13.02
N ILE A 42 11.78 13.36 -13.31
CA ILE A 42 10.34 13.68 -13.29
C ILE A 42 9.82 13.53 -11.86
N MET A 43 9.48 14.66 -11.24
CA MET A 43 8.69 14.69 -10.01
C MET A 43 7.26 14.26 -10.36
N ALA A 44 6.75 13.20 -9.75
CA ALA A 44 5.39 12.69 -10.00
C ALA A 44 4.33 13.72 -9.55
N VAL A 45 3.93 14.61 -10.47
CA VAL A 45 2.77 15.49 -10.31
C VAL A 45 1.52 14.65 -10.52
N CYS A 46 0.56 14.71 -9.60
CA CYS A 46 -0.68 13.96 -9.73
C CYS A 46 -1.51 14.51 -10.92
N PRO A 47 -1.76 13.71 -11.98
CA PRO A 47 -2.44 14.21 -13.17
C PRO A 47 -3.89 14.63 -12.87
N ILE A 48 -4.54 13.98 -11.90
CA ILE A 48 -5.91 14.31 -11.47
C ILE A 48 -5.93 15.71 -10.84
N ARG A 49 -4.97 16.03 -9.96
CA ARG A 49 -4.88 17.36 -9.35
C ARG A 49 -4.50 18.42 -10.38
N PHE A 50 -3.63 18.08 -11.33
CA PHE A 50 -3.27 18.99 -12.42
C PHE A 50 -4.50 19.34 -13.29
N LEU A 51 -5.37 18.36 -13.56
CA LEU A 51 -6.53 18.55 -14.41
C LEU A 51 -7.74 19.15 -13.68
N THR A 52 -7.97 18.78 -12.42
CA THR A 52 -9.20 19.14 -11.67
C THR A 52 -8.97 20.14 -10.55
N GLY A 53 -7.73 20.39 -10.14
CA GLY A 53 -7.39 21.18 -8.95
C GLY A 53 -7.68 20.49 -7.62
N ILE A 54 -8.38 19.34 -7.62
CA ILE A 54 -8.81 18.63 -6.41
C ILE A 54 -7.90 17.42 -6.16
N PRO A 55 -7.42 17.21 -4.92
CA PRO A 55 -6.64 16.02 -4.60
C PRO A 55 -7.51 14.77 -4.60
N CYS A 56 -6.97 13.65 -5.04
CA CYS A 56 -7.62 12.34 -4.91
C CYS A 56 -7.22 11.63 -3.61
N PHE A 57 -7.86 10.49 -3.31
CA PHE A 57 -7.53 9.62 -2.18
C PHE A 57 -6.05 9.14 -2.19
N GLY A 58 -5.42 9.11 -3.35
CA GLY A 58 -4.01 8.75 -3.54
C GLY A 58 -3.01 9.91 -3.59
N CYS A 59 -3.46 11.18 -3.54
CA CYS A 59 -2.56 12.34 -3.63
C CYS A 59 -1.49 12.29 -2.53
N GLY A 60 -0.25 12.67 -2.86
CA GLY A 60 0.89 12.57 -1.95
C GLY A 60 1.39 11.15 -1.69
N GLY A 61 0.82 10.10 -2.30
CA GLY A 61 1.26 8.72 -2.08
C GLY A 61 2.69 8.45 -2.52
N SER A 62 3.10 8.96 -3.68
CA SER A 62 4.49 8.87 -4.17
C SER A 62 5.46 9.64 -3.27
N ARG A 63 5.06 10.82 -2.75
CA ARG A 63 5.87 11.58 -1.79
C ARG A 63 5.99 10.84 -0.46
N ALA A 64 4.91 10.24 0.03
CA ALA A 64 4.91 9.44 1.24
C ALA A 64 5.85 8.23 1.12
N PHE A 65 5.80 7.53 -0.02
CA PHE A 65 6.71 6.44 -0.35
C PHE A 65 8.17 6.91 -0.39
N PHE A 66 8.43 8.05 -1.03
CA PHE A 66 9.78 8.61 -1.10
C PHE A 66 10.32 9.00 0.28
N SER A 67 9.49 9.62 1.11
CA SER A 67 9.82 9.92 2.51
C SER A 67 10.10 8.64 3.32
N LEU A 68 9.37 7.55 3.10
CA LEU A 68 9.67 6.26 3.74
C LEU A 68 11.03 5.70 3.34
N ILE A 69 11.39 5.75 2.06
CA ILE A 69 12.70 5.28 1.58
C ILE A 69 13.85 6.09 2.21
N HIS A 70 13.65 7.39 2.43
CA HIS A 70 14.62 8.27 3.07
C HIS A 70 14.55 8.23 4.61
N PHE A 71 13.83 7.28 5.20
CA PHE A 71 13.65 7.15 6.65
C PHE A 71 12.99 8.37 7.32
N ARG A 72 12.27 9.20 6.55
CA ARG A 72 11.50 10.37 7.02
C ARG A 72 10.06 9.97 7.33
N PHE A 73 9.87 9.21 8.41
CA PHE A 73 8.56 8.63 8.77
C PHE A 73 7.48 9.68 9.05
N LEU A 74 7.83 10.76 9.75
CA LEU A 74 6.90 11.86 10.06
C LEU A 74 6.34 12.49 8.79
N ASP A 75 7.21 12.77 7.83
CA ASP A 75 6.81 13.35 6.54
C ASP A 75 5.98 12.36 5.72
N ALA A 76 6.32 11.06 5.76
CA ALA A 76 5.54 10.04 5.08
C ALA A 76 4.09 9.95 5.60
N ILE A 77 3.92 10.00 6.92
CA ILE A 77 2.59 10.00 7.56
C ILE A 77 1.83 11.27 7.18
N ARG A 78 2.50 12.42 7.20
CA ARG A 78 1.92 13.72 6.81
C ARG A 78 1.43 13.71 5.37
N TYR A 79 2.22 13.19 4.43
CA TYR A 79 1.81 13.10 3.03
C TYR A 79 0.70 12.06 2.80
N ASN A 80 0.90 10.83 3.30
CA ASN A 80 -0.09 9.79 3.17
C ASN A 80 0.07 8.64 4.18
N CYS A 81 -0.64 8.73 5.31
CA CYS A 81 -0.63 7.67 6.32
C CYS A 81 -1.15 6.31 5.81
N CYS A 82 -2.15 6.27 4.92
CA CYS A 82 -2.64 5.01 4.36
C CYS A 82 -1.57 4.26 3.56
N VAL A 83 -0.72 4.98 2.81
CA VAL A 83 0.41 4.38 2.09
C VAL A 83 1.40 3.75 3.04
N VAL A 84 1.73 4.44 4.14
CA VAL A 84 2.62 3.91 5.19
C VAL A 84 2.08 2.61 5.75
N ILE A 85 0.82 2.59 6.17
CA ILE A 85 0.17 1.40 6.74
C ILE A 85 0.12 0.25 5.72
N MET A 86 -0.22 0.55 4.46
CA MET A 86 -0.24 -0.46 3.40
C MET A 86 1.12 -1.09 3.19
N ILE A 87 2.20 -0.30 3.13
CA ILE A 87 3.56 -0.81 2.94
C ILE A 87 3.97 -1.71 4.09
N PHE A 88 3.74 -1.30 5.34
CA PHE A 88 4.07 -2.14 6.50
C PHE A 88 3.23 -3.41 6.57
N ALA A 89 1.92 -3.33 6.30
CA ALA A 89 1.04 -4.49 6.29
C ALA A 89 1.44 -5.48 5.18
N TYR A 90 1.77 -4.96 4.00
CA TYR A 90 2.24 -5.75 2.87
C TYR A 90 3.60 -6.40 3.18
N MET A 91 4.56 -5.65 3.74
CA MET A 91 5.86 -6.16 4.12
C MET A 91 5.76 -7.26 5.19
N TYR A 92 4.90 -7.07 6.19
CA TYR A 92 4.60 -8.10 7.19
C TYR A 92 4.02 -9.37 6.56
N PHE A 93 3.02 -9.23 5.69
CA PHE A 93 2.44 -10.36 4.97
C PHE A 93 3.48 -11.08 4.10
N PHE A 94 4.30 -10.33 3.38
CA PHE A 94 5.35 -10.85 2.52
C PHE A 94 6.40 -11.62 3.32
N ILE A 95 6.94 -11.06 4.40
CA ILE A 95 7.96 -11.72 5.25
C ILE A 95 7.43 -13.03 5.83
N ILE A 96 6.24 -13.02 6.45
CA ILE A 96 5.69 -14.24 7.07
C ILE A 96 5.42 -15.32 6.00
N THR A 97 4.93 -14.91 4.83
CA THR A 97 4.67 -15.81 3.72
C THR A 97 5.97 -16.38 3.15
N SER A 98 7.00 -15.55 2.94
CA SER A 98 8.33 -15.96 2.51
C SER A 98 8.97 -16.93 3.50
N LEU A 99 8.93 -16.63 4.80
CA LEU A 99 9.44 -17.53 5.84
C LEU A 99 8.71 -18.87 5.83
N ARG A 100 7.41 -18.87 5.57
CA ARG A 100 6.63 -20.12 5.46
C ARG A 100 7.00 -20.94 4.22
N TYR A 101 7.28 -20.28 3.09
CA TYR A 101 7.67 -20.96 1.85
C TYR A 101 9.12 -21.49 1.90
N PHE A 102 10.06 -20.69 2.42
CA PHE A 102 11.49 -21.00 2.35
C PHE A 102 12.08 -21.59 3.63
N VAL A 103 11.53 -21.28 4.81
CA VAL A 103 12.13 -21.67 6.10
C VAL A 103 11.33 -22.77 6.79
N ASN A 104 10.06 -22.52 7.11
CA ASN A 104 9.28 -23.48 7.88
C ASN A 104 7.77 -23.41 7.54
N PRO A 105 7.20 -24.45 6.91
CA PRO A 105 5.78 -24.47 6.54
C PRO A 105 4.83 -24.49 7.74
N LYS A 106 5.32 -24.76 8.96
CA LYS A 106 4.54 -24.71 10.20
C LYS A 106 4.31 -23.29 10.73
N ILE A 107 4.94 -22.27 10.14
CA ILE A 107 4.70 -20.87 10.52
C ILE A 107 3.23 -20.51 10.32
N ARG A 108 2.67 -19.80 11.31
CA ARG A 108 1.25 -19.44 11.34
C ARG A 108 0.88 -18.59 10.13
N LYS A 109 -0.16 -19.01 9.40
CA LYS A 109 -0.74 -18.23 8.29
C LYS A 109 -1.30 -16.91 8.80
N VAL A 110 -0.99 -15.82 8.09
CA VAL A 110 -1.59 -14.51 8.32
C VAL A 110 -3.02 -14.56 7.79
N LYS A 111 -4.00 -14.36 8.67
CA LYS A 111 -5.42 -14.28 8.29
C LYS A 111 -5.87 -12.83 8.30
N ILE A 112 -6.07 -12.25 7.12
CA ILE A 112 -6.67 -10.92 7.00
C ILE A 112 -8.17 -11.07 7.26
N LYS A 113 -8.64 -10.50 8.37
CA LYS A 113 -10.06 -10.43 8.70
C LYS A 113 -10.70 -9.25 7.93
N SER A 114 -11.93 -9.42 7.44
CA SER A 114 -12.65 -8.38 6.70
C SER A 114 -12.77 -7.06 7.48
N LYS A 115 -12.79 -7.10 8.82
CA LYS A 115 -12.78 -5.90 9.68
C LYS A 115 -11.63 -4.92 9.36
N TYR A 116 -10.46 -5.42 8.97
CA TYR A 116 -9.30 -4.57 8.66
C TYR A 116 -9.50 -3.82 7.34
N ILE A 117 -10.24 -4.41 6.39
CA ILE A 117 -10.58 -3.75 5.12
C ILE A 117 -11.54 -2.58 5.40
N TYR A 118 -12.56 -2.77 6.24
CA TYR A 118 -13.47 -1.69 6.62
C TYR A 118 -12.77 -0.57 7.38
N ILE A 119 -11.86 -0.90 8.30
CA ILE A 119 -11.04 0.10 9.01
C ILE A 119 -10.20 0.91 8.02
N PHE A 120 -9.55 0.23 7.06
CA PHE A 120 -8.74 0.88 6.03
C PHE A 120 -9.58 1.79 5.13
N MET A 121 -10.76 1.35 4.71
CA MET A 121 -11.69 2.18 3.93
C MET A 121 -12.14 3.42 4.71
N GLY A 122 -12.47 3.28 5.99
CA GLY A 122 -12.80 4.43 6.84
C GLY A 122 -11.64 5.41 6.96
N MET A 123 -10.42 4.90 7.13
CA MET A 123 -9.21 5.72 7.22
C MET A 123 -8.91 6.47 5.92
N LEU A 124 -9.12 5.84 4.75
CA LEU A 124 -9.00 6.49 3.45
C LEU A 124 -9.98 7.66 3.29
N LEU A 125 -11.24 7.47 3.72
CA LEU A 125 -12.26 8.51 3.68
C LEU A 125 -11.90 9.68 4.61
N ILE A 126 -11.51 9.38 5.85
CA ILE A 126 -11.08 10.40 6.82
C ILE A 126 -9.91 11.21 6.24
N GLN A 127 -8.91 10.54 5.69
CA GLN A 127 -7.77 11.20 5.09
C GLN A 127 -8.14 12.07 3.89
N TYR A 128 -9.07 11.61 3.05
CA TYR A 128 -9.58 12.38 1.92
C TYR A 128 -10.29 13.67 2.40
N VAL A 129 -11.15 13.55 3.41
CA VAL A 129 -11.83 14.71 4.02
C VAL A 129 -10.84 15.70 4.60
N ILE A 130 -9.82 15.24 5.34
CA ILE A 130 -8.76 16.11 5.88
C ILE A 130 -8.06 16.89 4.76
N LYS A 131 -7.70 16.22 3.65
CA LYS A 131 -7.06 16.87 2.50
C LYS A 131 -7.97 17.90 1.83
N LEU A 132 -9.26 17.60 1.75
CA LEU A 132 -10.23 18.53 1.20
C LEU A 132 -10.35 19.79 2.08
N VAL A 133 -10.42 19.62 3.40
CA VAL A 133 -10.44 20.74 4.36
C VAL A 133 -9.15 21.55 4.31
N LEU A 134 -7.98 20.92 4.23
CA LEU A 134 -6.69 21.61 4.12
C LEU A 134 -6.60 22.42 2.82
N LEU A 135 -7.11 21.89 1.71
CA LEU A 135 -7.18 22.61 0.44
C LEU A 135 -8.03 23.88 0.56
N PHE A 136 -9.22 23.79 1.18
CA PHE A 136 -10.09 24.95 1.39
C PHE A 136 -9.50 26.01 2.35
N ASN A 137 -8.61 25.60 3.25
CA ASN A 137 -7.86 26.52 4.12
C ASN A 137 -6.57 27.06 3.48
N GLY A 138 -6.30 26.77 2.20
CA GLY A 138 -5.12 27.28 1.48
C GLY A 138 -3.81 26.56 1.79
N HIS A 139 -3.85 25.39 2.43
CA HIS A 139 -2.68 24.58 2.79
C HIS A 139 -2.37 23.53 1.71
N ASP A 140 -2.05 23.97 0.50
CA ASP A 140 -1.88 23.14 -0.70
C ASP A 140 -0.50 22.47 -0.83
N GLU A 141 0.48 22.96 -0.05
CA GLU A 141 1.85 22.42 0.09
C GLU A 141 1.90 21.02 0.75
N TRP A 142 0.86 20.65 1.50
CA TRP A 142 0.76 19.38 2.26
C TRP A 142 0.06 18.26 1.50
N ILE A 143 -0.40 18.54 0.27
CA ILE A 143 -1.24 17.68 -0.57
C ILE A 143 -0.48 17.31 -1.85
#